data_AF-A0A6L9QNA7-F1
#
_entry.id   AF-A0A6L9QNA7-F1
#
_cell.length_a   1.000
_cell.length_b   1.000
_cell.length_c   1.000
_cell.angle_alpha   90.00
_cell.angle_beta   90.00
_cell.angle_gamma   90.00
#
_symmetry.space_group_name_H-M   'P 1'
#
loop_
_entity.id
_entity.type
_entity.pdbx_description
1 polymer ?
#
loop_
_entity_poly.entity_id
_entity_poly.type
_entity_poly.pdbx_seq_one_letter_code
_entity_poly.pdbx_strand_id
1 'polypeptide(L)' 'PVFVTPPVRSSGGVVGVPLTQPGLGHEIDEARIERLATRRMRLAT' A
#
# COMPACT_ATOMS: atom_id res chain seq x y z
N PRO A 1 12.05 0.62 1.70
CA PRO A 1 11.33 -0.68 1.74
C PRO A 1 10.04 -0.62 0.91
N VAL A 2 9.66 -1.72 0.25
CA VAL A 2 8.40 -1.83 -0.49
C VAL A 2 7.41 -2.58 0.40
N PHE A 3 6.21 -2.02 0.58
CA PHE A 3 5.14 -2.56 1.44
C PHE A 3 3.88 -2.92 0.68
N VAL A 4 3.86 -2.65 -0.63
CA VAL A 4 2.72 -2.88 -1.50
C VAL A 4 3.18 -3.45 -2.84
N THR A 5 2.32 -4.27 -3.46
CA THR A 5 2.59 -4.93 -4.74
C THR A 5 1.48 -4.62 -5.75
N PRO A 6 1.80 -4.14 -6.96
CA PRO A 6 3.13 -3.70 -7.42
C PRO A 6 3.65 -2.49 -6.60
N PRO A 7 4.95 -2.17 -6.62
CA PRO A 7 5.46 -1.01 -5.91
C PRO A 7 4.96 0.31 -6.51
N VAL A 8 4.59 1.28 -5.65
CA VAL A 8 4.41 2.67 -6.08
C VAL A 8 5.77 3.29 -6.40
N ARG A 9 5.88 3.90 -7.58
CA ARG A 9 7.07 4.60 -8.06
C ARG A 9 6.65 5.91 -8.72
N SER A 10 7.41 6.97 -8.48
CA SER A 10 7.32 8.18 -9.30
C SER A 10 8.46 8.20 -10.32
N SER A 11 8.16 8.64 -11.53
CA SER A 11 9.14 8.91 -12.59
C SER A 11 8.85 10.28 -13.17
N GLY A 12 9.84 11.18 -13.17
CA GLY A 12 9.65 12.55 -13.67
C GLY A 12 8.56 13.36 -12.94
N GLY A 13 8.28 13.05 -11.66
CA GLY A 13 7.19 13.68 -10.89
C GLY A 13 5.80 13.09 -11.16
N VAL A 14 5.70 12.07 -12.02
CA VAL A 14 4.44 11.41 -12.37
C VAL A 14 4.35 10.04 -11.70
N VAL A 15 3.16 9.69 -11.22
CA VAL A 15 2.82 8.37 -10.66
C VAL A 15 1.81 7.70 -11.58
N GLY A 16 2.13 6.49 -12.05
CA GLY A 16 1.21 5.69 -12.85
C GLY A 16 0.08 5.14 -11.98
N VAL A 17 -1.16 5.28 -12.42
CA VAL A 17 -2.34 4.69 -11.76
C VAL A 17 -2.70 3.37 -12.46
N PRO A 18 -2.78 2.23 -11.73
CA PRO A 18 -3.20 0.97 -12.33
C PRO A 18 -4.66 1.04 -12.78
N LEU A 19 -4.91 0.88 -14.09
CA LEU A 19 -6.26 1.04 -14.68
C LEU A 19 -7.08 -0.27 -14.70
N THR A 20 -6.48 -1.40 -14.37
CA THR A 20 -7.09 -2.74 -14.51
C THR A 20 -7.30 -3.46 -13.19
N GLN A 21 -6.88 -2.88 -12.07
CA GLN A 21 -7.04 -3.50 -10.75
C GLN A 21 -8.09 -2.73 -9.92
N PRO A 22 -8.93 -3.45 -9.14
CA PRO A 22 -9.90 -2.83 -8.27
C PRO A 22 -9.23 -2.07 -7.10
N GLY A 23 -9.99 -1.15 -6.48
CA GLY A 23 -9.50 -0.37 -5.36
C GLY A 23 -8.35 0.55 -5.74
N LEU A 24 -7.29 0.58 -4.93
CA LEU A 24 -6.09 1.39 -5.21
C LEU A 24 -5.10 0.71 -6.17
N GLY A 25 -5.38 -0.52 -6.63
CA GLY A 25 -4.50 -1.24 -7.54
C GLY A 25 -3.22 -1.80 -6.90
N HIS A 26 -3.23 -2.02 -5.58
CA HIS A 26 -2.09 -2.55 -4.85
C HIS A 26 -2.52 -3.47 -3.71
N GLU A 27 -1.80 -4.58 -3.55
CA GLU A 27 -1.89 -5.48 -2.40
C GLU A 27 -0.92 -5.05 -1.31
N ILE A 28 -1.31 -5.19 -0.03
CA ILE A 28 -0.53 -4.74 1.13
C ILE A 28 0.16 -5.95 1.79
N ASP A 29 1.43 -5.80 2.16
CA ASP A 29 2.13 -6.72 3.06
C ASP A 29 1.73 -6.40 4.52
N GLU A 30 0.62 -6.98 4.97
CA GLU A 30 0.08 -6.72 6.31
C GLU A 30 1.05 -7.16 7.42
N ALA A 31 1.67 -8.34 7.29
CA ALA A 31 2.56 -8.87 8.32
C ALA A 31 3.77 -7.95 8.55
N ARG A 32 4.31 -7.35 7.49
CA ARG A 32 5.38 -6.37 7.60
C ARG A 32 4.91 -5.07 8.24
N ILE A 33 3.73 -4.58 7.89
CA ILE A 33 3.16 -3.37 8.52
C ILE A 33 2.92 -3.61 10.01
N GLU A 34 2.38 -4.77 10.39
CA GLU A 34 2.15 -5.12 11.80
C GLU A 34 3.43 -5.10 12.61
N ARG A 35 4.55 -5.60 12.06
CA ARG A 35 5.85 -5.56 12.73
C ARG A 35 6.45 -4.16 12.89
N LEU A 36 6.04 -3.19 12.06
CA LEU A 36 6.50 -1.80 12.11
C LEU A 36 5.58 -0.90 12.93
N ALA A 37 4.36 -1.34 13.20
CA ALA A 37 3.37 -0.53 13.88
C ALA A 37 3.70 -0.35 15.36
N THR A 38 3.82 0.89 15.81
CA THR A 38 3.93 1.22 17.25
C THR A 38 2.58 1.16 17.96
N ARG A 39 1.48 1.37 17.23
CA ARG A 39 0.11 1.33 17.75
C ARG A 39 -0.85 0.81 16.69
N ARG A 40 -1.82 -0.01 17.08
CA ARG A 40 -2.92 -0.50 16.24
C ARG A 40 -4.26 -0.12 16.86
N MET A 41 -5.21 0.26 16.01
CA MET A 41 -6.59 0.53 16.38
C MET A 41 -7.51 -0.07 15.33
N ARG A 42 -8.56 -0.75 15.78
CA ARG A 42 -9.66 -1.20 14.92
C ARG A 42 -10.87 -0.35 15.29
N LEU A 43 -11.46 0.29 14.28
CA LEU A 43 -12.72 1.00 14.45
C LEU A 43 -13.85 -0.05 14.38
N ALA A 44 -14.70 -0.08 15.39
CA ALA A 44 -15.97 -0.82 15.32
C ALA A 44 -17.02 0.14 14.72
N THR A 45 -17.81 -0.37 13.78
CA THR A 45 -18.94 0.36 13.19
C THR A 45 -20.10 0.39 14.16
#